data_AF-A0AAW5RTZ6-F1
#
_entry.id   AF-A0AAW5RTZ6-F1
#
_cell.length_a   1.000
_cell.length_b   1.000
_cell.length_c   1.000
_cell.angle_alpha   90.00
_cell.angle_beta   90.00
_cell.angle_gamma   90.00
#
_symmetry.space_group_name_H-M   'P 1'
#
loop_
_entity.id
_entity.type
_entity.pdbx_description
1 polymer ?
#
loop_
_entity_poly.entity_id
_entity_poly.type
_entity_poly.pdbx_seq_one_letter_code
_entity_poly.pdbx_strand_id
1 'polypeptide(L)'
;MALINFRYFLILLSNMTDIDIEILLEHKNELLKYLSHLGDSSVFEKDKCFKALNNIEQDYFICIGLTDNEKQKDFCKSVFIILRDHWKKFNSTFY
;
A
#
# COMPACT_ATOMS: atom_id res chain seq x y z
N MET A 1 9.63 6.97 13.75
CA MET A 1 9.38 7.66 12.46
C MET A 1 8.65 6.76 11.46
N ALA A 2 9.05 5.50 11.27
CA ALA A 2 8.39 4.56 10.34
C ALA A 2 6.85 4.46 10.51
N LEU A 3 6.35 4.25 11.73
CA LEU A 3 4.90 4.18 12.00
C LEU A 3 4.12 5.45 11.63
N ILE A 4 4.72 6.63 11.78
CA ILE A 4 4.08 7.92 11.42
C ILE A 4 3.96 8.03 9.90
N ASN A 5 5.01 7.61 9.19
CA ASN A 5 5.04 7.62 7.73
C ASN A 5 4.06 6.59 7.15
N PHE A 6 3.89 5.43 7.79
CA PHE A 6 2.90 4.45 7.32
C PHE A 6 1.47 4.95 7.48
N ARG A 7 1.15 5.58 8.62
CA ARG A 7 -0.17 6.20 8.81
C ARG A 7 -0.43 7.27 7.74
N TYR A 8 0.57 8.10 7.42
CA TYR A 8 0.43 9.10 6.36
C TYR A 8 0.22 8.47 4.98
N PHE A 9 0.91 7.36 4.69
CA PHE A 9 0.66 6.55 3.48
C PHE A 9 -0.79 6.06 3.41
N LEU A 10 -1.34 5.52 4.50
CA LEU A 10 -2.73 5.04 4.54
C LEU A 10 -3.74 6.19 4.38
N ILE A 11 -3.46 7.38 4.91
CA ILE A 11 -4.30 8.57 4.71
C ILE A 11 -4.35 8.96 3.22
N LEU A 12 -3.19 8.95 2.54
CA LEU A 12 -3.15 9.20 1.09
C LEU A 12 -3.92 8.14 0.31
N LEU A 13 -3.80 6.88 0.72
CA LEU A 13 -4.49 5.77 0.09
C LEU A 13 -6.01 5.88 0.25
N SER A 14 -6.49 6.15 1.47
CA SER A 14 -7.91 6.42 1.77
C SER A 14 -8.49 7.51 0.87
N ASN A 15 -7.79 8.63 0.73
CA ASN A 15 -8.21 9.75 -0.13
C ASN A 15 -8.25 9.40 -1.62
N MET A 16 -7.51 8.38 -2.07
CA MET A 16 -7.47 7.95 -3.48
C MET A 16 -8.45 6.82 -3.79
N THR A 17 -8.80 5.99 -2.81
CA THR A 17 -9.58 4.76 -3.04
C THR A 17 -10.98 4.77 -2.47
N ASP A 18 -11.43 5.90 -1.86
CA ASP A 18 -12.73 6.02 -1.17
C ASP A 18 -12.93 4.98 -0.06
N ILE A 19 -11.84 4.40 0.45
CA ILE A 19 -11.85 3.43 1.55
C ILE A 19 -11.66 4.20 2.84
N ASP A 20 -12.48 3.90 3.85
CA ASP A 20 -12.35 4.51 5.17
C ASP A 20 -10.95 4.24 5.75
N ILE A 21 -10.33 5.29 6.28
CA ILE A 21 -9.04 5.20 6.95
C ILE A 21 -9.07 4.24 8.14
N GLU A 22 -10.20 4.09 8.83
CA GLU A 22 -10.36 3.14 9.94
C GLU A 22 -10.15 1.69 9.48
N ILE A 23 -10.72 1.32 8.34
CA ILE A 23 -10.57 -0.01 7.72
C ILE A 23 -9.11 -0.24 7.32
N LEU A 24 -8.47 0.75 6.70
CA LEU A 24 -7.06 0.65 6.31
C LEU A 24 -6.13 0.55 7.53
N LEU A 25 -6.47 1.21 8.65
CA LEU A 25 -5.72 1.14 9.89
C LEU A 25 -5.88 -0.20 10.61
N GLU A 26 -7.07 -0.80 10.56
CA GLU A 26 -7.36 -2.13 11.11
C GLU A 26 -6.53 -3.20 10.39
N HIS A 27 -6.51 -3.17 9.06
CA HIS A 27 -5.80 -4.14 8.22
C HIS A 27 -4.40 -3.70 7.78
N LYS A 28 -3.80 -2.73 8.48
CA LYS A 28 -2.53 -2.09 8.08
C LYS A 28 -1.35 -3.06 8.05
N ASN A 29 -1.29 -4.01 8.99
CA ASN A 29 -0.14 -4.90 9.16
C ASN A 29 -0.04 -5.88 7.99
N GLU A 30 -1.18 -6.30 7.46
CA GLU A 30 -1.30 -7.22 6.35
C GLU A 30 -0.85 -6.53 5.06
N LEU A 31 -1.27 -5.28 4.85
CA LEU A 31 -0.73 -4.47 3.75
C LEU A 31 0.79 -4.26 3.89
N LEU A 32 1.25 -3.96 5.11
CA LEU A 32 2.68 -3.77 5.38
C LEU A 32 3.49 -5.03 5.09
N LYS A 33 2.95 -6.22 5.37
CA LYS A 33 3.60 -7.50 5.08
C LYS A 33 3.95 -7.60 3.59
N TYR A 34 3.00 -7.31 2.69
CA TYR A 34 3.24 -7.38 1.24
C TYR A 34 4.23 -6.31 0.76
N LEU A 35 4.24 -5.13 1.39
CA LEU A 35 5.06 -3.99 0.97
C LEU A 35 6.43 -3.92 1.66
N SER A 36 6.65 -4.65 2.77
CA SER A 36 7.85 -4.57 3.61
C SER A 36 9.15 -4.79 2.82
N HIS A 37 9.16 -5.78 1.93
CA HIS A 37 10.31 -6.12 1.08
C HIS A 37 10.75 -4.99 0.12
N LEU A 38 9.93 -3.97 -0.07
CA LEU A 38 10.30 -2.81 -0.88
C LEU A 38 11.27 -1.89 -0.12
N GLY A 39 11.25 -1.90 1.21
CA GLY A 39 12.08 -1.05 2.08
C GLY A 39 13.58 -1.26 1.93
N ASP A 40 14.00 -2.45 1.51
CA ASP A 40 15.41 -2.81 1.29
C ASP A 40 16.10 -1.97 0.21
N SER A 41 15.32 -1.26 -0.62
CA SER A 41 15.84 -0.46 -1.72
C SER A 41 15.86 1.04 -1.42
N SER A 42 17.01 1.67 -1.67
CA SER A 42 17.14 3.14 -1.60
C SER A 42 16.42 3.87 -2.74
N VAL A 43 16.06 3.15 -3.80
CA VAL A 43 15.39 3.67 -5.01
C VAL A 43 14.07 2.94 -5.26
N PHE A 44 13.12 3.62 -5.92
CA PHE A 44 11.83 3.00 -6.23
C PHE A 44 11.99 1.98 -7.36
N GLU A 45 11.88 0.70 -7.04
CA GLU A 45 11.95 -0.39 -8.02
C GLU A 45 10.54 -0.78 -8.50
N LYS A 46 10.18 -0.27 -9.68
CA LYS A 46 8.86 -0.51 -10.31
C LYS A 46 8.50 -1.99 -10.36
N ASP A 47 9.41 -2.84 -10.81
CA ASP A 47 9.14 -4.28 -10.98
C ASP A 47 8.92 -4.99 -9.64
N LYS A 48 9.65 -4.60 -8.59
CA LYS A 48 9.43 -5.14 -7.24
C LYS A 48 8.08 -4.68 -6.68
N CYS A 49 7.73 -3.40 -6.89
CA CYS A 49 6.44 -2.86 -6.48
C CYS A 49 5.28 -3.58 -7.19
N PHE A 50 5.36 -3.78 -8.51
CA PHE A 50 4.35 -4.55 -9.24
C PHE A 50 4.22 -5.98 -8.74
N LYS A 51 5.34 -6.68 -8.48
CA LYS A 51 5.31 -8.03 -7.90
C LYS A 51 4.66 -8.04 -6.52
N ALA A 52 5.00 -7.09 -5.65
CA ALA A 52 4.40 -6.97 -4.32
C ALA A 52 2.88 -6.77 -4.39
N LEU A 53 2.41 -5.89 -5.28
CA LEU A 53 0.98 -5.61 -5.48
C LEU A 53 0.22 -6.80 -6.07
N ASN A 54 0.82 -7.55 -6.98
CA ASN A 54 0.22 -8.76 -7.56
C ASN A 54 0.18 -9.93 -6.57
N ASN A 55 0.99 -9.89 -5.50
CA ASN A 55 1.02 -10.90 -4.45
C ASN A 55 0.04 -10.62 -3.30
N ILE A 56 -0.70 -9.50 -3.35
CA ILE A 56 -1.75 -9.23 -2.36
C ILE A 56 -2.85 -10.28 -2.52
N GLU A 57 -3.15 -10.99 -1.44
CA GLU A 57 -4.14 -12.07 -1.46
C GLU A 57 -5.56 -11.51 -1.55
N GLN A 58 -6.45 -12.28 -2.19
CA GLN A 58 -7.86 -11.89 -2.35
C GLN A 58 -8.55 -11.59 -1.01
N ASP A 59 -8.18 -12.33 0.04
CA ASP A 59 -8.73 -12.17 1.38
C ASP A 59 -8.47 -10.76 1.95
N TYR A 60 -7.30 -10.18 1.66
CA TYR A 60 -7.02 -8.79 2.07
C TYR A 60 -8.01 -7.82 1.42
N PHE A 61 -8.26 -7.97 0.12
CA PHE A 61 -9.21 -7.12 -0.60
C PHE A 61 -10.64 -7.26 -0.05
N ILE A 62 -11.05 -8.47 0.31
CA ILE A 62 -12.35 -8.73 0.95
C ILE A 62 -12.43 -8.02 2.30
N CYS A 63 -11.38 -8.10 3.13
CA CYS A 63 -11.32 -7.42 4.42
C CYS A 63 -11.47 -5.90 4.31
N ILE A 64 -10.89 -5.28 3.27
CA ILE A 64 -11.02 -3.84 3.04
C ILE A 64 -12.26 -3.44 2.21
N GLY A 65 -13.18 -4.38 1.97
CA GLY A 65 -14.45 -4.12 1.25
C GLY A 65 -14.32 -3.99 -0.27
N LEU A 66 -13.19 -4.38 -0.86
CA LEU A 66 -12.95 -4.39 -2.30
C LEU A 66 -13.25 -5.78 -2.89
N THR A 67 -14.50 -6.03 -3.23
CA THR A 67 -14.92 -7.29 -3.88
C THR A 67 -14.87 -7.23 -5.41
N ASP A 68 -14.80 -6.02 -5.97
CA ASP A 68 -14.78 -5.79 -7.42
C ASP A 68 -13.34 -5.75 -7.97
N ASN A 69 -13.08 -6.53 -9.02
CA ASN A 69 -11.75 -6.65 -9.64
C ASN A 69 -11.23 -5.34 -10.25
N GLU A 70 -12.10 -4.45 -10.75
CA GLU A 70 -11.68 -3.13 -11.25
C GLU A 70 -11.25 -2.24 -10.09
N LYS A 71 -12.03 -2.23 -9.00
CA LYS A 71 -11.67 -1.46 -7.80
C LYS A 71 -10.38 -1.96 -7.14
N GLN A 72 -10.14 -3.28 -7.14
CA GLN A 72 -8.87 -3.86 -6.67
C GLN A 72 -7.68 -3.38 -7.52
N LYS A 73 -7.83 -3.35 -8.85
CA LYS A 73 -6.81 -2.81 -9.75
C LYS A 73 -6.55 -1.34 -9.48
N ASP A 74 -7.60 -0.55 -9.26
CA ASP A 74 -7.48 0.89 -8.99
C ASP A 74 -6.84 1.17 -7.62
N PHE A 75 -7.12 0.32 -6.62
CA PHE A 75 -6.40 0.33 -5.35
C PHE A 75 -4.90 0.08 -5.56
N CYS A 76 -4.53 -0.99 -6.27
CA CYS A 76 -3.13 -1.28 -6.55
C CYS A 76 -2.44 -0.16 -7.34
N LYS A 77 -3.12 0.45 -8.32
CA LYS A 77 -2.61 1.64 -9.02
C LYS A 77 -2.37 2.81 -8.06
N SER A 78 -3.28 3.06 -7.13
CA SER A 78 -3.17 4.13 -6.14
C SER A 78 -1.95 3.91 -5.23
N VAL A 79 -1.76 2.68 -4.73
CA VAL A 79 -0.56 2.32 -3.96
C VAL A 79 0.71 2.55 -4.80
N PHE A 80 0.72 2.09 -6.04
CA PHE A 80 1.87 2.28 -6.94
C PHE A 80 2.21 3.76 -7.15
N ILE A 81 1.21 4.61 -7.40
CA ILE A 81 1.38 6.05 -7.60
C ILE A 81 1.97 6.70 -6.34
N ILE A 82 1.41 6.41 -5.17
CA ILE A 82 1.89 6.96 -3.89
C ILE A 82 3.35 6.57 -3.66
N LEU A 83 3.69 5.29 -3.84
CA LEU A 83 5.06 4.81 -3.65
C LEU A 83 6.03 5.40 -4.67
N ARG A 84 5.63 5.53 -5.94
CA ARG A 84 6.45 6.15 -6.99
C ARG A 84 6.74 7.62 -6.68
N ASP A 85 5.73 8.39 -6.30
CA ASP A 85 5.81 9.86 -6.18
C ASP A 85 6.40 10.30 -4.83
N HIS A 86 6.34 9.42 -3.83
CA HIS A 86 6.76 9.73 -2.46
C HIS A 86 7.75 8.70 -1.88
N TRP A 87 8.45 7.94 -2.73
CA TRP A 87 9.38 6.88 -2.29
C TRP A 87 10.36 7.33 -1.21
N LYS A 88 11.02 8.48 -1.40
CA LYS A 88 11.99 9.01 -0.43
C LYS A 88 11.39 9.33 0.95
N LYS A 89 10.07 9.50 1.05
CA LYS A 89 9.36 9.74 2.31
C LYS A 89 8.94 8.42 2.97
N PHE A 90 8.72 7.38 2.17
CA PHE A 90 8.15 6.11 2.62
C PHE A 90 9.13 4.94 2.65
N ASN A 91 10.28 4.98 1.99
CA ASN A 91 11.22 3.86 1.95
C ASN A 91 11.64 3.38 3.35
N SER A 92 11.89 4.29 4.29
CA SER A 92 12.23 4.00 5.69
C SER A 92 11.03 3.50 6.53
N THR A 93 9.86 3.37 5.92
CA THR A 93 8.61 2.88 6.55
C THR A 93 8.47 1.38 6.43
N PHE A 94 9.07 0.83 5.37
CA PHE A 94 9.01 -0.58 5.01
C PHE A 94 10.22 -1.37 5.54
N TYR A 95 11.16 -0.69 6.20
CA TYR A 95 12.36 -1.23 6.86
C TYR A 95 12.09 -1.60 8.32
#